data_AF-A0A8S3HAY0-F1
#
_entry.id   AF-A0A8S3HAY0-F1
#
_cell.length_a   1.000
_cell.length_b   1.000
_cell.length_c   1.000
_cell.angle_alpha   90.00
_cell.angle_beta   90.00
_cell.angle_gamma   90.00
#
_symmetry.space_group_name_H-M   'P 1'
#
loop_
_entity.id
_entity.type
_entity.pdbx_description
1 polymer ?
#
loop_
_entity_poly.entity_id
_entity_poly.type
_entity_poly.pdbx_seq_one_letter_code
_entity_poly.pdbx_strand_id
1 'polypeptide(L)'
;GFLLSSSFFSIADQDTQVKLKLANRLYAQNSYKLQQDYLDLVQGSFKADIKLENFINNSAAVVQTINTWVEDRTNNLIQNLLSQNDVTRDTRLIIINCIYFKGTWRKQFEERSTNENADFHEASDNVSKVKIMFTKEKYLYGENKNLRVQIAHLPYKSDNTHVQFVFTVILPEKGVSLDSVEQKLSSKPQLLQQILNEEEIFYFLYRTKLLGYSQSVYRCERKGKVSLG
;
A
#
# COMPACT_ATOMS: atom_id res chain seq x y z
N GLY A 1 -5.57 6.82 13.93
CA GLY A 1 -5.99 5.41 14.06
C GLY A 1 -5.19 4.57 13.09
N PHE A 2 -4.58 3.47 13.55
CA PHE A 2 -3.60 2.69 12.77
C PHE A 2 -4.21 1.56 11.95
N LEU A 3 -5.46 1.23 12.21
CA LEU A 3 -6.17 0.16 11.52
C LEU A 3 -7.22 0.76 10.59
N LEU A 4 -7.37 0.15 9.42
CA LEU A 4 -8.37 0.57 8.44
C LEU A 4 -9.78 0.37 9.02
N SER A 5 -10.67 1.33 8.78
CA SER A 5 -12.05 1.30 9.27
C SER A 5 -12.92 0.31 8.48
N SER A 6 -14.02 -0.11 9.10
CA SER A 6 -15.04 -0.98 8.52
C SER A 6 -15.53 -0.57 7.12
N SER A 7 -15.58 0.73 6.82
CA SER A 7 -15.95 1.26 5.50
C SER A 7 -14.98 0.87 4.37
N PHE A 8 -13.68 0.72 4.66
CA PHE A 8 -12.71 0.24 3.68
C PHE A 8 -12.85 -1.27 3.43
N PHE A 9 -13.26 -2.03 4.45
CA PHE A 9 -13.49 -3.47 4.30
C PHE A 9 -14.70 -3.79 3.41
N SER A 10 -15.78 -3.02 3.50
CA SER A 10 -16.96 -3.23 2.62
C SER A 10 -16.63 -3.03 1.14
N ILE A 11 -15.63 -2.22 0.82
CA ILE A 11 -15.16 -1.97 -0.56
C ILE A 11 -14.34 -3.17 -1.09
N ALA A 12 -13.64 -3.89 -0.20
CA ALA A 12 -12.69 -4.93 -0.58
C ALA A 12 -13.34 -6.23 -1.09
N ASP A 13 -14.59 -6.50 -0.72
CA ASP A 13 -15.21 -7.84 -0.83
C ASP A 13 -16.22 -7.99 -1.99
N GLN A 14 -16.37 -6.97 -2.83
CA GLN A 14 -17.48 -6.90 -3.82
C GLN A 14 -17.05 -6.82 -5.30
N ASP A 15 -15.78 -7.02 -5.63
CA ASP A 15 -15.29 -6.96 -7.01
C ASP A 15 -14.47 -8.20 -7.37
N THR A 16 -14.84 -8.92 -8.43
CA THR A 16 -14.11 -10.11 -8.88
C THR A 16 -12.87 -9.77 -9.70
N GLN A 17 -12.83 -8.56 -10.28
CA GLN A 17 -11.73 -8.06 -11.11
C GLN A 17 -10.59 -7.49 -10.27
N VAL A 18 -10.89 -7.07 -9.04
CA VAL A 18 -9.96 -6.53 -8.06
C VAL A 18 -9.98 -7.36 -6.79
N LYS A 19 -8.89 -8.10 -6.57
CA LYS A 19 -8.65 -8.79 -5.31
C LYS A 19 -7.98 -7.84 -4.34
N LEU A 20 -8.77 -7.20 -3.48
CA LEU A 20 -8.29 -6.43 -2.34
C LEU A 20 -8.47 -7.28 -1.08
N LYS A 21 -7.38 -7.60 -0.38
CA LYS A 21 -7.42 -8.22 0.94
C LYS A 21 -6.88 -7.24 1.95
N LEU A 22 -7.69 -6.95 2.96
CA LEU A 22 -7.30 -6.19 4.13
C LEU A 22 -7.24 -7.15 5.31
N ALA A 23 -6.15 -7.13 6.08
CA ALA A 23 -6.00 -7.95 7.26
C ALA A 23 -5.41 -7.14 8.41
N ASN A 24 -6.18 -7.01 9.47
CA ASN A 24 -5.78 -6.35 10.70
C ASN A 24 -5.69 -7.40 11.81
N ARG A 25 -4.58 -7.41 12.56
CA ARG A 25 -4.50 -8.19 13.79
C ARG A 25 -3.60 -7.53 14.81
N LEU A 26 -4.01 -7.64 16.06
CA LEU A 26 -3.20 -7.28 17.21
C LEU A 26 -2.72 -8.56 17.90
N TYR A 27 -1.48 -8.54 18.35
CA TYR A 27 -0.89 -9.57 19.19
C TYR A 27 -0.51 -8.93 20.52
N ALA A 28 -1.12 -9.36 21.62
CA ALA A 28 -0.90 -8.81 22.95
C ALA A 28 -0.29 -9.87 23.87
N GLN A 29 0.48 -9.43 24.88
CA GLN A 29 1.09 -10.35 25.83
C GLN A 29 0.00 -11.07 26.65
N ASN A 30 0.09 -12.40 26.75
CA ASN A 30 -0.91 -13.26 27.36
C ASN A 30 -1.11 -13.09 28.88
N SER A 31 -0.19 -12.42 29.58
CA SER A 31 -0.32 -12.12 31.00
C SER A 31 -1.27 -10.95 31.30
N TYR A 32 -1.75 -10.24 30.27
CA TYR A 32 -2.66 -9.12 30.43
C TYR A 32 -4.10 -9.53 30.22
N LYS A 33 -4.98 -9.05 31.10
CA LYS A 33 -6.43 -9.09 30.89
C LYS A 33 -6.84 -7.85 30.12
N LEU A 34 -7.29 -8.02 28.89
CA LEU A 34 -7.79 -6.94 28.05
C LEU A 34 -9.22 -6.57 28.47
N GLN A 35 -9.54 -5.28 28.41
CA GLN A 35 -10.89 -4.77 28.68
C GLN A 35 -11.84 -5.19 27.56
N GLN A 36 -13.05 -5.64 27.91
CA GLN A 36 -14.03 -6.12 26.92
C GLN A 36 -14.38 -5.02 25.91
N ASP A 37 -14.59 -3.79 26.37
CA ASP A 37 -14.88 -2.64 25.50
C ASP A 37 -13.79 -2.42 24.44
N TYR A 38 -12.53 -2.69 24.77
CA TYR A 38 -11.43 -2.61 23.81
C TYR A 38 -11.50 -3.74 22.78
N LEU A 39 -11.83 -4.97 23.20
CA LEU A 39 -12.01 -6.09 22.29
C LEU A 39 -13.16 -5.81 21.30
N ASP A 40 -14.27 -5.30 21.82
CA ASP A 40 -15.47 -4.99 21.03
C ASP A 40 -15.19 -3.88 20.01
N LEU A 41 -14.43 -2.85 20.40
CA LEU A 41 -14.01 -1.77 19.51
C LEU A 41 -13.08 -2.28 18.39
N VAL A 42 -12.13 -3.15 18.71
CA VAL A 42 -11.18 -3.71 17.73
C VAL A 42 -11.89 -4.63 16.72
N GLN A 43 -12.80 -5.47 17.19
CA GLN A 43 -13.59 -6.35 16.32
C GLN A 43 -14.64 -5.58 15.50
N GLY A 44 -15.33 -4.62 16.12
CA GLY A 44 -16.41 -3.87 15.51
C GLY A 44 -15.93 -2.85 14.48
N SER A 45 -15.07 -1.93 14.90
CA SER A 45 -14.67 -0.77 14.09
C SER A 45 -13.56 -1.07 13.09
N PHE A 46 -12.63 -1.96 13.46
CA PHE A 46 -11.43 -2.24 12.67
C PHE A 46 -11.42 -3.61 12.00
N LYS A 47 -12.48 -4.42 12.23
CA LYS A 47 -12.60 -5.80 11.73
C LYS A 47 -11.32 -6.60 11.99
N ALA A 48 -10.70 -6.34 13.14
CA ALA A 48 -9.42 -6.87 13.51
C ALA A 48 -9.59 -7.93 14.61
N ASP A 49 -8.72 -8.93 14.55
CA ASP A 49 -8.65 -9.97 15.58
C ASP A 49 -7.56 -9.64 16.61
N ILE A 50 -7.71 -10.13 17.84
CA ILE A 50 -6.70 -9.97 18.89
C ILE A 50 -6.27 -11.37 19.36
N LYS A 51 -4.97 -11.63 19.29
CA LYS A 51 -4.36 -12.85 19.82
C LYS A 51 -3.51 -12.57 21.04
N LEU A 52 -3.67 -13.41 22.06
CA LEU A 52 -2.81 -13.41 23.23
C LEU A 52 -1.63 -14.34 22.98
N GLU A 53 -0.41 -13.80 23.02
CA GLU A 53 0.84 -14.50 22.73
C GLU A 53 1.85 -14.34 23.88
N ASN A 54 2.86 -15.20 23.93
CA ASN A 54 3.86 -15.18 25.00
C ASN A 54 5.20 -14.59 24.52
N PHE A 55 5.28 -13.26 24.41
CA PHE A 55 6.50 -12.55 24.06
C PHE A 55 7.61 -12.71 25.12
N ILE A 56 7.25 -12.75 26.40
CA ILE A 56 8.22 -12.81 27.52
C ILE A 56 9.05 -14.10 27.47
N ASN A 57 8.39 -15.24 27.31
CA ASN A 57 9.06 -16.55 27.41
C ASN A 57 9.21 -17.25 26.06
N ASN A 58 8.54 -16.79 25.00
CA ASN A 58 8.52 -17.49 23.72
C ASN A 58 8.51 -16.55 22.49
N SER A 59 9.24 -15.43 22.54
CA SER A 59 9.28 -14.44 21.45
C SER A 59 9.57 -15.05 20.08
N ALA A 60 10.44 -16.07 20.02
CA ALA A 60 10.83 -16.68 18.75
C ALA A 60 9.70 -17.43 18.04
N ALA A 61 8.90 -18.17 18.79
CA ALA A 61 7.70 -18.82 18.23
C ALA A 61 6.67 -17.76 17.81
N VAL A 62 6.53 -16.67 18.57
CA VAL A 62 5.59 -15.61 18.23
C VAL A 62 5.98 -14.90 16.94
N VAL A 63 7.26 -14.63 16.71
CA VAL A 63 7.77 -14.09 15.42
C VAL A 63 7.38 -15.00 14.26
N GLN A 64 7.53 -16.33 14.42
CA GLN A 64 7.13 -17.29 13.40
C GLN A 64 5.62 -17.26 13.16
N THR A 65 4.80 -17.30 14.22
CA THR A 65 3.34 -17.21 14.12
C THR A 65 2.89 -15.96 13.37
N ILE A 66 3.50 -14.81 13.68
CA ILE A 66 3.21 -13.54 13.03
C ILE A 66 3.59 -13.61 11.54
N ASN A 67 4.82 -14.02 11.23
CA ASN A 67 5.30 -14.07 9.85
C ASN A 67 4.47 -15.01 8.98
N THR A 68 4.13 -16.20 9.47
CA THR A 68 3.27 -17.15 8.75
C THR A 68 1.87 -16.56 8.49
N TRP A 69 1.30 -15.86 9.47
CA TRP A 69 0.00 -15.23 9.28
C TRP A 69 0.06 -14.10 8.24
N VAL A 70 1.09 -13.26 8.26
CA VAL A 70 1.28 -12.17 7.29
C VAL A 70 1.50 -12.73 5.88
N GLU A 71 2.29 -13.78 5.77
CA GLU A 71 2.59 -14.46 4.53
C GLU A 71 1.29 -14.97 3.86
N ASP A 72 0.46 -15.69 4.61
CA ASP A 72 -0.85 -16.17 4.14
C ASP A 72 -1.76 -15.02 3.69
N ARG A 73 -1.87 -13.95 4.52
CA ARG A 73 -2.75 -12.80 4.21
C ARG A 73 -2.30 -11.99 3.01
N THR A 74 -1.03 -12.08 2.65
CA THR A 74 -0.44 -11.34 1.54
C THR A 74 -0.17 -12.20 0.32
N ASN A 75 -0.69 -13.43 0.25
CA ASN A 75 -0.41 -14.38 -0.84
C ASN A 75 1.10 -14.58 -1.07
N ASN A 76 1.84 -14.73 0.02
CA ASN A 76 3.29 -14.92 0.05
C ASN A 76 4.09 -13.75 -0.52
N LEU A 77 3.50 -12.54 -0.58
CA LEU A 77 4.23 -11.34 -1.01
C LEU A 77 5.07 -10.76 0.11
N ILE A 78 4.57 -10.73 1.35
CA ILE A 78 5.33 -10.27 2.50
C ILE A 78 5.72 -11.50 3.31
N GLN A 79 7.00 -11.84 3.22
CA GLN A 79 7.61 -12.89 4.03
C GLN A 79 8.56 -12.27 5.04
N ASN A 80 8.73 -12.94 6.18
CA ASN A 80 9.68 -12.51 7.22
C ASN A 80 9.49 -11.05 7.64
N LEU A 81 8.23 -10.64 7.86
CA LEU A 81 7.87 -9.27 8.28
C LEU A 81 8.69 -8.81 9.50
N LEU A 82 8.81 -9.69 10.49
CA LEU A 82 9.57 -9.48 11.71
C LEU A 82 10.80 -10.38 11.71
N SER A 83 11.95 -9.80 12.05
CA SER A 83 13.13 -10.55 12.47
C SER A 83 13.01 -10.96 13.94
N GLN A 84 13.84 -11.90 14.36
CA GLN A 84 13.91 -12.33 15.77
C GLN A 84 14.29 -11.20 16.73
N ASN A 85 14.97 -10.17 16.24
CA ASN A 85 15.39 -9.03 17.04
C ASN A 85 14.30 -7.96 17.20
N ASP A 86 13.23 -8.02 16.39
CA ASP A 86 12.14 -7.04 16.45
C ASP A 86 11.16 -7.29 17.60
N VAL A 87 11.19 -8.50 18.18
CA VAL A 87 10.32 -8.90 19.29
C VAL A 87 11.18 -9.29 20.48
N THR A 88 11.04 -8.54 21.57
CA THR A 88 11.81 -8.74 22.80
C THR A 88 10.90 -9.13 23.94
N ARG A 89 11.49 -9.48 25.08
CA ARG A 89 10.73 -9.74 26.32
C ARG A 89 9.95 -8.54 26.82
N ASP A 90 10.29 -7.33 26.36
CA ASP A 90 9.59 -6.09 26.73
C ASP A 90 8.42 -5.77 25.78
N THR A 91 8.26 -6.54 24.70
CA THR A 91 7.11 -6.39 23.81
C THR A 91 5.81 -6.72 24.55
N ARG A 92 4.82 -5.83 24.43
CA ARG A 92 3.50 -5.97 25.06
C ARG A 92 2.36 -6.04 24.05
N LEU A 93 2.54 -5.36 22.93
CA LEU A 93 1.55 -5.26 21.87
C LEU A 93 2.27 -5.12 20.53
N ILE A 94 1.82 -5.85 19.53
CA ILE A 94 2.19 -5.68 18.12
C ILE A 94 0.89 -5.47 17.36
N ILE A 95 0.84 -4.43 16.53
CA ILE A 95 -0.29 -4.13 15.66
C ILE A 95 0.17 -4.33 14.23
N ILE A 96 -0.57 -5.14 13.48
CA ILE A 96 -0.24 -5.47 12.09
C ILE A 96 -1.43 -5.13 11.21
N ASN A 97 -1.16 -4.32 10.19
CA ASN A 97 -2.05 -4.05 9.08
C ASN A 97 -1.37 -4.57 7.80
N CYS A 98 -2.06 -5.45 7.08
CA CYS A 98 -1.61 -5.96 5.80
C CYS A 98 -2.64 -5.61 4.72
N ILE A 99 -2.13 -5.12 3.59
CA ILE A 99 -2.93 -4.80 2.41
C ILE A 99 -2.34 -5.58 1.25
N TYR A 100 -3.15 -6.42 0.62
CA TYR A 100 -2.84 -7.06 -0.64
C TYR A 100 -3.81 -6.55 -1.69
N PHE A 101 -3.27 -6.07 -2.81
CA PHE A 101 -4.05 -5.57 -3.92
C PHE A 101 -3.59 -6.23 -5.23
N LYS A 102 -4.53 -6.80 -5.97
CA LYS A 102 -4.31 -7.29 -7.33
C LYS A 102 -5.54 -7.01 -8.18
N GLY A 103 -5.42 -6.04 -9.07
CA GLY A 103 -6.48 -5.68 -10.03
C GLY A 103 -6.10 -6.03 -11.47
N THR A 104 -7.13 -6.23 -12.29
CA THR A 104 -6.99 -6.36 -13.74
C THR A 104 -7.21 -5.01 -14.39
N TRP A 105 -6.28 -4.52 -15.24
CA TRP A 105 -6.46 -3.24 -15.94
C TRP A 105 -7.73 -3.23 -16.80
N ARG A 106 -8.47 -2.12 -16.82
CA ARG A 106 -9.64 -1.94 -17.71
C ARG A 106 -9.23 -2.09 -19.17
N LYS A 107 -8.14 -1.42 -19.54
CA LYS A 107 -7.45 -1.54 -20.83
C LYS A 107 -6.12 -2.23 -20.57
N GLN A 108 -5.98 -3.48 -21.00
CA GLN A 108 -4.77 -4.27 -20.75
C GLN A 108 -3.66 -3.92 -21.75
N PHE A 109 -2.42 -4.06 -21.29
CA PHE A 109 -1.25 -3.94 -22.16
C PHE A 109 -1.09 -5.22 -22.97
N GLU A 110 -0.87 -5.10 -24.28
CA GLU A 110 -0.53 -6.24 -25.11
C GLU A 110 0.89 -6.69 -24.81
N GLU A 111 1.09 -7.99 -24.51
CA GLU A 111 2.42 -8.49 -24.14
C GLU A 111 3.46 -8.25 -25.25
N ARG A 112 3.06 -8.40 -26.52
CA ARG A 112 3.91 -8.13 -27.70
C ARG A 112 4.38 -6.69 -27.83
N SER A 113 3.70 -5.75 -27.16
CA SER A 113 4.07 -4.33 -27.15
C SER A 113 5.04 -4.00 -26.00
N THR A 114 5.35 -4.96 -25.12
CA THR A 114 6.30 -4.75 -24.03
C THR A 114 7.72 -4.67 -24.60
N ASN A 115 8.40 -3.56 -24.34
CA ASN A 115 9.83 -3.46 -24.58
C ASN A 115 10.58 -4.15 -23.43
N GLU A 116 11.32 -5.20 -23.76
CA GLU A 116 12.04 -6.03 -22.79
C GLU A 116 13.32 -5.38 -22.23
N ASN A 117 13.83 -4.31 -22.87
CA ASN A 117 15.14 -3.73 -22.58
C ASN A 117 15.17 -2.20 -22.73
N ALA A 118 14.22 -1.51 -22.11
CA ALA A 118 14.14 -0.05 -22.12
C ALA A 118 14.98 0.58 -21.00
N ASP A 119 15.46 1.80 -21.23
CA ASP A 119 16.16 2.59 -20.21
C ASP A 119 15.17 3.17 -19.19
N PHE A 120 15.50 3.02 -17.90
CA PHE A 120 14.81 3.66 -16.79
C PHE A 120 15.81 4.51 -16.01
N HIS A 121 15.50 5.80 -15.89
CA HIS A 121 16.32 6.76 -15.15
C HIS A 121 15.89 6.76 -13.68
N GLU A 122 16.77 6.28 -12.82
CA GLU A 122 16.53 6.24 -11.38
C GLU A 122 16.77 7.60 -10.74
N ALA A 123 16.21 7.81 -9.54
CA ALA A 123 16.44 9.02 -8.76
C ALA A 123 17.92 9.22 -8.34
N SER A 124 18.73 8.16 -8.42
CA SER A 124 20.16 8.14 -8.14
C SER A 124 21.04 8.57 -9.34
N ASP A 125 20.42 9.05 -10.42
CA ASP A 125 21.04 9.32 -11.74
C ASP A 125 21.60 8.08 -12.46
N ASN A 126 21.38 6.88 -11.92
CA ASN A 126 21.68 5.63 -12.60
C ASN A 126 20.65 5.32 -13.68
N VAL A 127 21.08 4.54 -14.69
CA VAL A 127 20.20 4.00 -15.73
C VAL A 127 20.16 2.49 -15.61
N SER A 128 18.97 1.93 -15.39
CA SER A 128 18.73 0.50 -15.39
C SER A 128 17.92 0.05 -16.60
N LYS A 129 18.16 -1.19 -17.03
CA LYS A 129 17.39 -1.82 -18.10
C LYS A 129 16.18 -2.53 -17.52
N VAL A 130 15.00 -2.18 -18.01
CA VAL A 130 13.74 -2.68 -17.47
C VAL A 130 12.73 -3.05 -18.56
N LYS A 131 11.74 -3.86 -18.17
CA LYS A 131 10.59 -4.18 -19.02
C LYS A 131 9.54 -3.07 -18.93
N ILE A 132 9.31 -2.36 -20.03
CA ILE A 132 8.31 -1.30 -20.09
C ILE A 132 7.14 -1.77 -20.95
N MET A 133 5.95 -1.81 -20.34
CA MET A 133 4.70 -2.02 -21.05
C MET A 133 4.33 -0.74 -21.79
N PHE A 134 3.84 -0.88 -23.02
CA PHE A 134 3.44 0.23 -23.87
C PHE A 134 1.99 0.08 -24.30
N THR A 135 1.26 1.19 -24.30
CA THR A 135 -0.05 1.29 -24.93
C THR A 135 -0.26 2.70 -25.45
N LYS A 136 -1.08 2.83 -26.49
CA LYS A 136 -1.61 4.11 -26.96
C LYS A 136 -3.11 4.04 -26.81
N GLU A 137 -3.65 4.72 -25.81
CA GLU A 137 -5.08 4.68 -25.52
C GLU A 137 -5.57 5.96 -24.84
N LYS A 138 -6.90 6.13 -24.84
CA LYS A 138 -7.54 7.20 -24.07
C LYS A 138 -7.51 6.93 -22.57
N TYR A 139 -6.95 7.85 -21.81
CA TYR A 139 -6.94 7.85 -20.34
C TYR A 139 -7.30 9.24 -19.81
N LEU A 140 -7.74 9.30 -18.56
CA LEU A 140 -7.84 10.57 -17.85
C LEU A 140 -6.42 11.06 -17.55
N TYR A 141 -6.07 12.20 -18.12
CA TYR A 141 -4.74 12.82 -18.07
C TYR A 141 -4.84 14.31 -17.74
N GLY A 142 -3.80 14.87 -17.14
CA GLY A 142 -3.68 16.30 -16.92
C GLY A 142 -2.32 16.70 -16.35
N GLU A 143 -2.00 17.98 -16.45
CA GLU A 143 -0.73 18.54 -15.97
C GLU A 143 -0.95 19.51 -14.81
N ASN A 144 -0.32 19.24 -13.67
CA ASN A 144 -0.42 20.11 -12.51
C ASN A 144 0.73 21.10 -12.49
N LYS A 145 0.48 22.34 -12.91
CA LYS A 145 1.52 23.39 -12.97
C LYS A 145 2.10 23.75 -11.59
N ASN A 146 1.33 23.62 -10.51
CA ASN A 146 1.79 23.95 -9.15
C ASN A 146 2.78 22.91 -8.61
N LEU A 147 2.53 21.65 -8.95
CA LEU A 147 3.40 20.52 -8.62
C LEU A 147 4.49 20.29 -9.66
N ARG A 148 4.32 20.79 -10.89
CA ARG A 148 5.15 20.49 -12.07
C ARG A 148 5.22 19.00 -12.35
N VAL A 149 4.05 18.37 -12.45
CA VAL A 149 3.88 16.93 -12.68
C VAL A 149 2.82 16.69 -13.74
N GLN A 150 2.93 15.56 -14.42
CA GLN A 150 1.88 14.95 -15.22
C GLN A 150 1.15 13.90 -14.38
N ILE A 151 -0.17 13.82 -14.52
CA ILE A 151 -1.03 12.89 -13.79
C ILE A 151 -1.83 12.07 -14.78
N ALA A 152 -1.81 10.74 -14.63
CA ALA A 152 -2.63 9.83 -15.42
C ALA A 152 -3.36 8.84 -14.51
N HIS A 153 -4.63 8.57 -14.82
CA HIS A 153 -5.47 7.61 -14.11
C HIS A 153 -5.67 6.35 -14.94
N LEU A 154 -5.22 5.22 -14.41
CA LEU A 154 -5.39 3.91 -15.02
C LEU A 154 -6.47 3.13 -14.25
N PRO A 155 -7.70 3.08 -14.77
CA PRO A 155 -8.77 2.34 -14.11
C PRO A 155 -8.51 0.83 -14.20
N TYR A 156 -8.82 0.12 -13.12
CA TYR A 156 -9.00 -1.32 -13.16
C TYR A 156 -10.38 -1.65 -13.76
N LYS A 157 -10.52 -2.88 -14.26
CA LYS A 157 -11.84 -3.48 -14.47
C LYS A 157 -12.54 -3.51 -13.12
N SER A 158 -13.84 -3.29 -13.15
CA SER A 158 -14.71 -3.44 -12.00
C SER A 158 -16.01 -4.03 -12.48
N ASP A 159 -16.47 -5.07 -11.81
CA ASP A 159 -17.82 -5.59 -11.99
C ASP A 159 -18.83 -4.84 -11.09
N ASN A 160 -18.34 -3.95 -10.22
CA ASN A 160 -19.11 -3.16 -9.28
C ASN A 160 -19.39 -1.75 -9.86
N THR A 161 -20.67 -1.40 -10.00
CA THR A 161 -21.09 -0.10 -10.54
C THR A 161 -20.93 1.06 -9.55
N HIS A 162 -20.74 0.77 -8.26
CA HIS A 162 -20.65 1.75 -7.19
C HIS A 162 -19.22 2.10 -6.78
N VAL A 163 -18.25 1.23 -7.09
CA VAL A 163 -16.84 1.44 -6.72
C VAL A 163 -15.92 1.14 -7.91
N GLN A 164 -15.03 2.08 -8.20
CA GLN A 164 -14.00 1.93 -9.22
C GLN A 164 -12.61 2.16 -8.61
N PHE A 165 -11.73 1.18 -8.74
CA PHE A 165 -10.33 1.34 -8.39
C PHE A 165 -9.56 1.97 -9.56
N VAL A 166 -8.69 2.93 -9.22
CA VAL A 166 -7.85 3.64 -10.19
C VAL A 166 -6.43 3.68 -9.66
N PHE A 167 -5.47 3.32 -10.51
CA PHE A 167 -4.06 3.55 -10.26
C PHE A 167 -3.69 4.94 -10.78
N THR A 168 -3.25 5.82 -9.87
CA THR A 168 -2.85 7.19 -10.22
C THR A 168 -1.33 7.23 -10.37
N VAL A 169 -0.86 7.66 -11.54
CA VAL A 169 0.56 7.86 -11.81
C VAL A 169 0.84 9.34 -11.82
N ILE A 170 1.84 9.73 -11.04
CA ILE A 170 2.32 11.10 -10.91
C ILE A 170 3.76 11.10 -11.40
N LEU A 171 3.99 11.77 -12.53
CA LEU A 171 5.31 11.85 -13.16
C LEU A 171 5.81 13.29 -13.07
N PRO A 172 6.84 13.58 -12.25
CA PRO A 172 7.44 14.91 -12.21
C PRO A 172 8.09 15.30 -13.53
N GLU A 173 8.03 16.59 -13.86
CA GLU A 173 8.83 17.17 -14.94
C GLU A 173 10.33 16.97 -14.68
N LYS A 174 11.14 17.02 -15.75
CA LYS A 174 12.59 16.97 -15.63
C LYS A 174 13.11 18.05 -14.68
N GLY A 175 13.98 17.65 -13.75
CA GLY A 175 14.56 18.52 -12.73
C GLY A 175 13.69 18.76 -11.49
N VAL A 176 12.52 18.13 -11.41
CA VAL A 176 11.69 18.11 -10.20
C VAL A 176 11.95 16.81 -9.44
N SER A 177 12.43 16.90 -8.20
CA SER A 177 12.66 15.71 -7.37
C SER A 177 11.35 15.14 -6.83
N LEU A 178 11.26 13.81 -6.72
CA LEU A 178 10.12 13.12 -6.12
C LEU A 178 9.86 13.60 -4.69
N ASP A 179 10.90 13.75 -3.87
CA ASP A 179 10.80 14.26 -2.50
C ASP A 179 10.07 15.62 -2.42
N SER A 180 10.34 16.53 -3.38
CA SER A 180 9.71 17.84 -3.40
C SER A 180 8.21 17.76 -3.74
N VAL A 181 7.83 16.81 -4.59
CA VAL A 181 6.43 16.53 -4.92
C VAL A 181 5.72 15.91 -3.72
N GLU A 182 6.34 14.92 -3.07
CA GLU A 182 5.80 14.27 -1.86
C GLU A 182 5.56 15.23 -0.71
N GLN A 183 6.50 16.16 -0.44
CA GLN A 183 6.34 17.18 0.59
C GLN A 183 5.19 18.15 0.29
N LYS A 184 5.05 18.57 -0.97
CA LYS A 184 3.93 19.44 -1.39
C LYS A 184 2.59 18.71 -1.27
N LEU A 185 2.54 17.43 -1.64
CA LEU A 185 1.33 16.62 -1.53
C LEU A 185 0.95 16.34 -0.08
N SER A 186 1.93 16.09 0.78
CA SER A 186 1.69 15.87 2.21
C SER A 186 1.16 17.12 2.91
N SER A 187 1.64 18.31 2.51
CA SER A 187 1.16 19.58 3.06
C SER A 187 -0.15 20.06 2.43
N LYS A 188 -0.43 19.71 1.16
CA LYS A 188 -1.60 20.16 0.40
C LYS A 188 -2.16 19.02 -0.47
N PRO A 189 -2.80 18.01 0.11
CA PRO A 189 -3.32 16.84 -0.63
C PRO A 189 -4.37 17.22 -1.68
N GLN A 190 -5.07 18.34 -1.51
CA GLN A 190 -6.01 18.90 -2.48
C GLN A 190 -5.36 19.24 -3.83
N LEU A 191 -4.03 19.34 -3.91
CA LEU A 191 -3.34 19.54 -5.19
C LEU A 191 -3.52 18.35 -6.15
N LEU A 192 -3.92 17.17 -5.66
CA LEU A 192 -4.29 16.02 -6.52
C LEU A 192 -5.69 16.11 -7.10
N GLN A 193 -6.56 17.00 -6.59
CA GLN A 193 -7.93 17.17 -7.06
C GLN A 193 -7.97 18.04 -8.33
N GLN A 194 -7.16 17.68 -9.32
CA GLN A 194 -7.15 18.35 -10.61
C GLN A 194 -8.21 17.73 -11.53
N ILE A 195 -8.85 18.57 -12.33
CA ILE A 195 -9.69 18.11 -13.43
C ILE A 195 -8.78 17.45 -14.47
N LEU A 196 -8.93 16.15 -14.63
CA LEU A 196 -8.30 15.39 -15.70
C LEU A 196 -9.27 15.28 -16.86
N ASN A 197 -8.75 15.36 -18.08
CA ASN A 197 -9.54 15.21 -19.30
C ASN A 197 -9.22 13.86 -19.93
N GLU A 198 -10.18 13.29 -20.65
CA GLU A 198 -9.90 12.10 -21.45
C GLU A 198 -9.06 12.50 -22.67
N GLU A 199 -7.83 12.03 -22.71
CA GLU A 199 -6.87 12.32 -23.78
C GLU A 199 -6.25 11.01 -24.27
N GLU A 200 -5.99 10.92 -25.58
CA GLU A 200 -5.22 9.81 -26.15
C GLU A 200 -3.74 10.04 -25.86
N ILE A 201 -3.16 9.21 -25.01
CA ILE A 201 -1.77 9.33 -24.58
C ILE A 201 -0.97 8.07 -24.93
N PHE A 202 0.31 8.27 -25.22
CA PHE A 202 1.27 7.18 -25.20
C PHE A 202 1.69 6.94 -23.76
N TYR A 203 1.49 5.73 -23.28
CA TYR A 203 1.74 5.40 -21.89
C TYR A 203 2.74 4.27 -21.77
N PHE A 204 3.78 4.54 -20.98
CA PHE A 204 4.90 3.64 -20.72
C PHE A 204 4.91 3.32 -19.23
N LEU A 205 4.67 2.06 -18.87
CA LEU A 205 4.64 1.62 -17.48
C LEU A 205 5.62 0.49 -17.25
N TYR A 206 6.49 0.70 -16.27
CA TYR A 206 7.38 -0.34 -15.80
C TYR A 206 6.57 -1.56 -15.30
N ARG A 207 6.78 -2.73 -15.92
CA ARG A 207 6.16 -3.99 -15.48
C ARG A 207 6.88 -4.46 -14.22
N THR A 208 6.28 -4.21 -13.07
CA THR A 208 6.83 -4.69 -11.80
C THR A 208 5.79 -5.33 -10.91
N LYS A 209 6.27 -6.23 -10.06
CA LYS A 209 5.55 -6.74 -8.92
C LYS A 209 6.20 -6.07 -7.71
N LEU A 210 5.50 -5.17 -7.04
CA LEU A 210 5.98 -4.67 -5.75
C LEU A 210 5.98 -5.87 -4.80
N LEU A 211 7.19 -6.33 -4.44
CA LEU A 211 7.44 -7.57 -3.69
C LEU A 211 7.05 -7.47 -2.21
N GLY A 212 6.05 -6.65 -1.89
CA GLY A 212 5.69 -6.31 -0.52
C GLY A 212 6.52 -5.15 0.01
N TYR A 213 5.87 -4.26 0.76
CA TYR A 213 6.52 -3.21 1.52
C TYR A 213 6.05 -3.34 2.97
N SER A 214 6.99 -3.30 3.91
CA SER A 214 6.70 -3.26 5.32
C SER A 214 7.37 -2.06 5.96
N GLN A 215 6.66 -1.43 6.88
CA GLN A 215 7.21 -0.31 7.65
C GLN A 215 6.73 -0.39 9.09
N SER A 216 7.67 -0.23 10.01
CA SER A 216 7.34 -0.05 11.42
C SER A 216 6.90 1.39 11.66
N VAL A 217 5.63 1.56 12.02
CA VAL A 217 5.05 2.87 12.32
C VAL A 217 5.76 3.53 13.52
N TYR A 218 6.19 2.74 14.50
CA TYR A 218 7.00 3.21 15.63
C TYR A 218 8.29 3.95 15.19
N ARG A 219 8.95 3.44 14.15
CA ARG A 219 10.17 4.04 13.61
C ARG A 219 9.87 5.32 12.81
N CYS A 220 8.69 5.44 12.22
CA CYS A 220 8.24 6.65 11.54
C CYS A 220 7.88 7.77 12.52
N GLU A 221 7.25 7.45 13.65
CA GLU A 221 6.83 8.42 14.67
C GLU A 221 8.02 9.02 15.45
N ARG A 222 9.12 8.30 15.63
CA ARG A 222 10.34 8.92 16.18
C ARG A 222 10.96 9.97 15.25
N LYS A 223 10.65 9.93 13.95
CA LYS A 223 11.09 10.94 12.97
C LYS A 223 10.10 12.10 12.83
N GLY A 224 8.83 11.92 13.20
CA GLY A 224 7.81 12.97 13.19
C GLY A 224 7.12 13.06 14.55
N LYS A 225 7.39 14.13 15.32
CA LYS A 225 6.75 14.41 16.61
C LYS A 225 5.23 14.29 16.50
N VAL A 226 4.65 13.26 17.11
CA VAL A 226 3.19 13.17 17.32
C VAL A 226 2.88 13.77 18.69
N SER A 227 2.19 14.91 18.70
CA SER A 227 1.44 15.39 19.85
C SER A 227 0.13 14.59 19.93
N LEU A 228 0.00 13.73 20.94
CA LEU A 228 -1.27 13.12 21.31
C LEU A 228 -2.13 14.22 21.96
N GLY A 229 -3.31 14.48 21.38
CA GLY A 229 -4.42 15.19 21.99
C GLY A 229 -5.51 14.22 22.35
#